data_AF-A0A484B0H6-F1
#
_entry.id   AF-A0A484B0H6-F1
#
_cell.length_a   1.000
_cell.length_b   1.000
_cell.length_c   1.000
_cell.angle_alpha   90.00
_cell.angle_beta   90.00
_cell.angle_gamma   90.00
#
_symmetry.space_group_name_H-M   'P 1'
#
loop_
_entity.id
_entity.type
_entity.pdbx_description
1 polymer ?
#
loop_
_entity_poly.entity_id
_entity_poly.type
_entity_poly.pdbx_seq_one_letter_code
_entity_poly.pdbx_strand_id
1 'polypeptide(L)'
;MSGDRSKIKDLLCNRLTECGWRDEVRLLCRNILVEKNGNNSLSVEQLIAEVTPKARMLVPDAVKKELLMKIRTILAENEGDN
;
A
#
# COMPACT_ATOMS: atom_id res chain seq x y z
N MET A 1 5.51 -7.80 19.82
CA MET A 1 6.30 -6.83 19.01
C MET A 1 6.54 -7.29 17.56
N SER A 2 7.36 -8.31 17.26
CA SER A 2 7.65 -8.69 15.85
C SER A 2 6.44 -9.35 15.14
N GLY A 3 5.69 -10.20 15.86
CA GLY A 3 4.51 -10.87 15.31
C GLY A 3 3.36 -9.92 14.95
N ASP A 4 3.18 -8.84 15.72
CA ASP A 4 2.08 -7.89 15.52
C ASP A 4 2.29 -7.03 14.29
N ARG A 5 3.54 -6.65 14.03
CA ARG A 5 3.92 -5.95 12.79
C ARG A 5 3.64 -6.80 11.56
N SER A 6 3.93 -8.10 11.60
CA SER A 6 3.63 -9.03 10.51
C SER A 6 2.12 -9.15 10.29
N LYS A 7 1.33 -9.33 11.36
CA LYS A 7 -0.15 -9.38 11.28
C LYS A 7 -0.75 -8.12 10.64
N ILE A 8 -0.26 -6.93 11.01
CA ILE A 8 -0.71 -5.67 10.41
C ILE A 8 -0.33 -5.57 8.92
N LYS A 9 0.88 -6.01 8.57
CA LYS A 9 1.33 -6.03 7.17
C LYS A 9 0.47 -6.98 6.34
N ASP A 10 0.17 -8.17 6.84
CA ASP A 10 -0.63 -9.17 6.14
C ASP A 10 -2.07 -8.68 5.95
N LEU A 11 -2.67 -8.08 7.00
CA LEU A 11 -3.98 -7.44 6.90
C LEU A 11 -4.02 -6.37 5.80
N LEU A 12 -3.02 -5.48 5.78
CA LEU A 12 -2.93 -4.44 4.75
C LEU A 12 -2.83 -5.04 3.35
N CYS A 13 -1.94 -6.03 3.14
CA CYS A 13 -1.78 -6.68 1.85
C CYS A 13 -3.09 -7.33 1.36
N ASN A 14 -3.82 -7.99 2.26
CA ASN A 14 -5.11 -8.59 1.95
C ASN A 14 -6.14 -7.53 1.54
N ARG A 15 -6.30 -6.47 2.33
CA ARG A 15 -7.26 -5.40 2.03
C ARG A 15 -6.95 -4.66 0.74
N LEU A 16 -5.68 -4.38 0.45
CA LEU A 16 -5.26 -3.76 -0.81
C LEU A 16 -5.51 -4.68 -2.03
N THR A 17 -5.49 -6.00 -1.83
CA THR A 17 -5.83 -6.95 -2.89
C THR A 17 -7.34 -7.02 -3.08
N GLU A 18 -8.11 -7.15 -2.00
CA GLU A 18 -9.57 -7.26 -2.01
C GLU A 18 -10.25 -6.00 -2.59
N CYS A 19 -9.73 -4.81 -2.30
CA CYS A 19 -10.28 -3.56 -2.83
C CYS A 19 -9.81 -3.21 -4.25
N GLY A 20 -9.02 -4.08 -4.89
CA GLY A 20 -8.53 -3.89 -6.26
C GLY A 20 -7.34 -2.94 -6.41
N TRP A 21 -6.83 -2.36 -5.32
CA TRP A 21 -5.70 -1.42 -5.36
C TRP A 21 -4.48 -1.99 -6.09
N ARG A 22 -4.18 -3.29 -5.89
CA ARG A 22 -3.03 -3.93 -6.56
C ARG A 22 -3.17 -3.92 -8.09
N ASP A 23 -4.37 -4.11 -8.61
CA ASP A 23 -4.65 -4.11 -10.04
C ASP A 23 -4.65 -2.68 -10.61
N GLU A 24 -5.18 -1.72 -9.86
CA GLU A 24 -5.11 -0.30 -10.21
C GLU A 24 -3.67 0.20 -10.30
N VAL A 25 -2.82 -0.15 -9.33
CA VAL A 25 -1.39 0.20 -9.36
C VAL A 25 -0.69 -0.45 -10.54
N ARG A 26 -1.06 -1.70 -10.89
CA ARG A 26 -0.51 -2.37 -12.08
C ARG A 26 -0.92 -1.65 -13.38
N LEU A 27 -2.17 -1.19 -13.47
CA LEU A 27 -2.64 -0.40 -14.60
C LEU A 27 -1.92 0.95 -14.67
N LEU A 28 -1.75 1.60 -13.52
CA LEU A 28 -1.01 2.86 -13.42
C LEU A 28 0.43 2.72 -13.92
N CYS A 29 1.14 1.65 -13.55
CA CYS A 29 2.49 1.37 -14.07
C CYS A 29 2.48 1.25 -15.60
N ARG A 30 1.52 0.52 -16.18
CA ARG A 30 1.40 0.37 -17.64
C ARG A 30 1.14 1.71 -18.34
N ASN A 31 0.25 2.54 -17.78
CA ASN A 31 -0.06 3.84 -18.34
C ASN A 31 1.18 4.75 -18.35
N ILE A 32 1.93 4.80 -17.25
CA ILE A 32 3.18 5.57 -17.16
C ILE A 32 4.20 5.08 -18.19
N LEU A 33 4.36 3.76 -18.35
CA LEU A 33 5.26 3.19 -19.35
C LEU A 33 4.86 3.60 -20.77
N VAL A 34 3.57 3.54 -21.12
CA VAL A 34 3.06 3.94 -22.44
C VAL A 34 3.25 5.45 -22.68
N GLU A 35 2.91 6.29 -21.70
CA GLU A 35 3.08 7.75 -21.78
C GLU A 35 4.54 8.17 -21.96
N LYS A 36 5.47 7.43 -21.35
CA LYS A 36 6.91 7.76 -21.35
C LYS A 36 7.69 7.08 -22.49
N ASN A 37 7.06 6.18 -23.25
CA ASN A 37 7.71 5.39 -24.30
C ASN A 37 8.17 6.19 -25.53
N GLY A 38 8.01 7.52 -25.53
CA GLY A 38 8.37 8.39 -26.66
C GLY A 38 9.86 8.71 -26.77
N ASN A 39 10.62 8.81 -25.67
CA ASN A 39 11.90 9.54 -25.71
C ASN A 39 13.10 8.89 -25.00
N ASN A 40 12.92 7.86 -24.16
CA ASN A 40 14.05 7.09 -23.58
C ASN A 40 13.54 5.85 -22.83
N SER A 41 14.40 4.86 -22.59
CA SER A 41 14.07 3.77 -21.67
C SER A 41 13.88 4.30 -20.25
N LEU A 42 12.65 4.16 -19.72
CA LEU A 42 12.34 4.47 -18.32
C LEU A 42 12.99 3.42 -17.41
N SER A 43 13.79 3.84 -16.43
CA SER A 43 14.36 2.91 -15.44
C SER A 43 13.29 2.45 -14.44
N VAL A 44 13.54 1.32 -13.76
CA VAL A 44 12.63 0.81 -12.73
C VAL A 44 12.53 1.80 -11.56
N GLU A 45 13.62 2.45 -11.18
CA GLU A 45 13.68 3.46 -10.12
C GLU A 45 12.84 4.69 -10.47
N GLN A 46 12.89 5.13 -11.74
CA GLN A 46 12.06 6.23 -12.23
C GLN A 46 10.57 5.86 -12.22
N LEU A 47 10.23 4.64 -12.65
CA LEU A 47 8.87 4.13 -12.58
C LEU A 47 8.36 4.09 -11.13
N ILE A 48 9.18 3.59 -10.20
CA ILE A 48 8.84 3.56 -8.77
C ILE A 48 8.61 4.98 -8.23
N ALA A 49 9.50 5.92 -8.55
CA ALA A 49 9.40 7.31 -8.12
C ALA A 49 8.09 7.97 -8.61
N GLU A 50 7.66 7.67 -9.85
CA GLU A 50 6.42 8.20 -10.41
C GLU A 50 5.15 7.49 -9.90
N VAL A 51 5.20 6.16 -9.76
CA VAL A 51 4.04 5.34 -9.33
C VAL A 51 3.75 5.51 -7.85
N THR A 52 4.77 5.55 -7.00
CA THR A 52 4.62 5.52 -5.53
C THR A 52 3.66 6.58 -4.97
N PRO A 53 3.79 7.88 -5.29
CA PRO A 53 2.88 8.90 -4.75
C PRO A 53 1.43 8.68 -5.21
N LYS A 54 1.23 8.33 -6.48
CA LYS A 54 -0.10 8.04 -7.05
C LYS A 54 -0.72 6.80 -6.40
N ALA A 55 0.05 5.71 -6.27
CA ALA A 55 -0.38 4.50 -5.59
C ALA A 55 -0.78 4.75 -4.13
N ARG A 56 -0.02 5.59 -3.39
CA ARG A 56 -0.38 5.96 -2.00
C ARG A 56 -1.72 6.71 -1.91
N MET A 57 -2.03 7.56 -2.89
CA MET A 57 -3.31 8.28 -2.94
C MET A 57 -4.49 7.34 -3.20
N LEU A 58 -4.29 6.26 -3.98
CA LEU A 58 -5.32 5.28 -4.28
C LEU A 58 -5.72 4.39 -3.09
N VAL A 59 -4.97 4.43 -1.98
CA VAL A 59 -5.34 3.64 -0.79
C VAL A 59 -6.66 4.18 -0.21
N PRO A 60 -7.74 3.38 -0.15
CA PRO A 60 -9.02 3.85 0.35
C PRO A 60 -8.95 4.21 1.83
N ASP A 61 -9.69 5.25 2.23
CA ASP A 61 -9.72 5.69 3.64
C ASP A 61 -10.33 4.64 4.57
N ALA A 62 -11.22 3.78 4.07
CA ALA A 62 -11.73 2.64 4.81
C ALA A 62 -10.60 1.69 5.25
N VAL A 63 -9.65 1.39 4.36
CA VAL A 63 -8.49 0.52 4.65
C VAL A 63 -7.57 1.20 5.66
N LYS A 64 -7.31 2.51 5.52
CA LYS A 64 -6.50 3.28 6.48
C LYS A 64 -7.12 3.27 7.88
N LYS A 65 -8.43 3.50 7.96
CA LYS A 65 -9.19 3.51 9.22
C LYS A 65 -9.17 2.13 9.89
N GLU A 66 -9.39 1.06 9.13
CA GLU A 66 -9.33 -0.31 9.64
C GLU A 66 -7.95 -0.63 10.22
N LEU A 67 -6.87 -0.31 9.48
CA LEU A 67 -5.51 -0.50 9.97
C LEU A 67 -5.24 0.28 11.26
N LEU A 68 -5.65 1.55 11.30
CA LEU A 68 -5.44 2.40 12.47
C LEU A 68 -6.17 1.87 13.70
N MET A 69 -7.41 1.39 13.53
CA MET A 69 -8.15 0.74 14.61
C MET A 69 -7.43 -0.51 15.08
N LYS A 70 -6.95 -1.37 14.17
CA LYS A 70 -6.24 -2.59 14.55
C LYS A 70 -4.94 -2.29 15.30
N ILE A 71 -4.18 -1.27 14.89
CA ILE A 71 -2.98 -0.82 15.61
C ILE A 71 -3.34 -0.35 17.02
N ARG A 72 -4.39 0.46 17.18
CA ARG A 72 -4.86 0.90 18.51
C ARG A 72 -5.27 -0.26 19.40
N THR A 73 -5.99 -1.24 18.87
CA THR A 73 -6.37 -2.45 19.62
C THR A 73 -5.15 -3.19 20.13
N ILE A 74 -4.16 -3.44 19.26
CA ILE A 74 -2.91 -4.12 19.67
C ILE A 74 -2.16 -3.34 20.75
N LEU A 75 -2.09 -2.01 20.63
CA LEU A 75 -1.42 -1.17 21.63
C LEU A 75 -2.15 -1.23 22.98
N ALA A 76 -3.48 -1.16 22.99
CA ALA A 76 -4.28 -1.26 24.21
C ALA A 76 -4.21 -2.65 24.87
N GLU A 77 -4.19 -3.73 24.07
CA GLU A 77 -3.98 -5.10 24.58
C GLU A 77 -2.61 -5.23 25.27
N ASN A 78 -1.57 -4.61 24.71
CA ASN A 78 -0.23 -4.63 25.31
C ASN A 78 -0.09 -3.76 26.57
N GLU A 79 -0.95 -2.74 26.75
CA GLU A 79 -0.98 -1.90 27.96
C GLU A 79 -1.74 -2.56 29.13
N GLY A 80 -2.66 -3.49 28.84
CA GLY A 80 -3.43 -4.23 29.85
C GLY A 80 -2.73 -5.46 30.43
N ASP A 81 -1.62 -5.91 29.83
CA ASP A 81 -0.81 -7.07 30.24
C ASP A 81 0.42 -6.68 31.10
N ASN A 82 0.49 -5.44 31.58
CA ASN A 82 1.55 -4.93 32.47
C ASN A 82 0.96 -4.34 33.77
#